data_AF-A0A832HY60-F1
#
_entry.id   AF-A0A832HY60-F1
#
_cell.length_a   1.000
_cell.length_b   1.000
_cell.length_c   1.000
_cell.angle_alpha   90.00
_cell.angle_beta   90.00
_cell.angle_gamma   90.00
#
_symmetry.space_group_name_H-M   'P 1'
#
loop_
_entity.id
_entity.type
_entity.pdbx_description
1 polymer ?
#
loop_
_entity_poly.entity_id
_entity_poly.type
_entity_poly.pdbx_seq_one_letter_code
_entity_poly.pdbx_strand_id
1 'polypeptide(L)'
;MKNVEVLSKTFTCMNVLTVAAGTNTPQGGDAGHGGVTVFELSNEGGTSWSLIVEEDSGQKTIFRSFIIAGEQSDKNETLIHGLKRIRLELHGDSEASTFIAALKFALKVYELQRQPSLLSTGVNL
;
A
#
# COMPACT_ATOMS: atom_id res chain seq x y z
N MET A 1 -7.79 10.63 20.68
CA MET A 1 -7.35 10.26 19.31
C MET A 1 -5.89 9.86 19.40
N LYS A 2 -5.47 8.73 18.86
CA LYS A 2 -4.07 8.28 18.95
C LYS A 2 -3.22 9.22 18.08
N ASN A 3 -2.32 9.99 18.69
CA ASN A 3 -1.44 10.91 17.97
C ASN A 3 -0.37 10.11 17.21
N VAL A 4 -0.67 9.78 15.95
CA VAL A 4 0.33 9.28 15.00
C VAL A 4 0.79 10.47 14.16
N GLU A 5 2.06 10.82 14.26
CA GLU A 5 2.66 11.76 13.32
C GLU A 5 2.77 11.06 11.96
N VAL A 6 2.08 11.61 10.96
CA VAL A 6 2.07 11.07 9.60
C VAL A 6 2.85 12.02 8.70
N LEU A 7 3.93 11.50 8.12
CA LEU A 7 4.71 12.20 7.12
C LEU A 7 4.29 11.75 5.73
N SER A 8 4.29 12.67 4.77
CA SER A 8 3.93 12.37 3.39
C SER A 8 4.98 12.87 2.40
N LYS A 9 5.06 12.18 1.26
CA LYS A 9 5.91 12.55 0.14
C LYS A 9 5.20 12.28 -1.18
N THR A 10 5.21 13.25 -2.08
CA THR A 10 4.70 13.11 -3.44
C THR A 10 5.84 12.80 -4.40
N PHE A 11 5.63 11.78 -5.23
CA PHE A 11 6.49 11.40 -6.33
C PHE A 11 5.83 11.79 -7.64
N THR A 12 6.56 12.47 -8.51
CA THR A 12 6.06 13.00 -9.79
C THR A 12 6.89 12.47 -10.95
N CYS A 13 6.23 11.84 -11.92
CA CYS A 13 6.75 11.37 -13.20
C CYS A 13 5.60 11.46 -14.23
N MET A 14 5.48 10.49 -15.15
CA MET A 14 4.27 10.30 -15.96
C MET A 14 3.04 9.94 -15.12
N ASN A 15 3.24 9.54 -13.85
CA ASN A 15 2.23 9.45 -12.82
C ASN A 15 2.60 10.29 -11.59
N VAL A 16 1.61 10.70 -10.81
CA VAL A 16 1.75 11.45 -9.56
C VAL A 16 1.15 10.61 -8.44
N LEU A 17 2.01 10.21 -7.50
CA LEU A 17 1.66 9.32 -6.39
C LEU A 17 2.16 9.92 -5.08
N THR A 18 1.26 10.12 -4.13
CA THR A 18 1.62 10.51 -2.77
C THR A 18 1.63 9.27 -1.88
N VAL A 19 2.70 9.10 -1.12
CA VAL A 19 2.84 8.09 -0.07
C VAL A 19 2.82 8.81 1.27
N ALA A 20 2.01 8.34 2.21
CA ALA A 20 2.04 8.79 3.59
C ALA A 20 2.26 7.61 4.54
N ALA A 21 3.09 7.79 5.54
CA ALA A 21 3.38 6.77 6.54
C ALA A 21 3.64 7.42 7.90
N GLY A 22 3.27 6.70 8.96
CA GLY A 22 3.47 7.16 10.33
C GLY A 22 3.25 6.02 11.31
N THR A 23 3.90 6.09 12.46
CA THR A 23 3.67 5.13 13.55
C THR A 23 3.86 5.80 14.89
N ASN A 24 3.08 5.40 15.89
CA ASN A 24 3.36 5.70 17.30
C ASN A 24 3.88 4.47 18.07
N THR A 25 4.11 3.34 17.40
CA THR A 25 4.72 2.15 18.02
C THR A 25 6.22 2.39 18.29
N PRO A 26 6.82 1.72 19.30
CA PRO A 26 6.21 0.75 20.20
C PRO A 26 5.33 1.38 21.29
N GLN A 27 4.30 0.66 21.73
CA GLN A 27 3.43 1.03 22.86
C GLN A 27 3.27 -0.10 23.88
N GLY A 28 4.06 -1.17 23.77
CA GLY A 28 4.19 -2.21 24.80
C GLY A 28 3.25 -3.40 24.63
N GLY A 29 2.73 -3.66 23.43
CA GLY A 29 1.90 -4.85 23.20
C GLY A 29 1.22 -4.94 21.83
N ASP A 30 0.37 -5.96 21.70
CA ASP A 30 -0.47 -6.24 20.53
C ASP A 30 -1.65 -5.26 20.43
N ALA A 31 -2.53 -5.47 19.44
CA ALA A 31 -3.75 -4.71 19.25
C ALA A 31 -4.49 -4.39 20.57
N GLY A 32 -4.77 -3.11 20.81
CA GLY A 32 -5.43 -2.61 22.03
C GLY A 32 -4.54 -1.76 22.93
N HIS A 33 -3.21 -1.91 22.86
CA HIS A 33 -2.25 -1.18 23.73
C HIS A 33 -1.96 0.26 23.30
N GLY A 34 -2.68 0.77 22.29
CA GLY A 34 -2.50 2.16 21.85
C GLY A 34 -1.63 2.32 20.60
N GLY A 35 -0.85 1.31 20.22
CA GLY A 35 -0.04 1.30 19.00
C GLY A 35 -0.88 1.32 17.72
N VAL A 36 -0.51 2.17 16.76
CA VAL A 36 -1.03 2.23 15.39
C VAL A 36 0.11 2.61 14.44
N THR A 37 0.22 1.87 13.34
CA THR A 37 1.03 2.20 12.16
C THR A 37 0.11 2.45 10.98
N VAL A 38 0.32 3.56 10.28
CA VAL A 38 -0.44 3.97 9.11
C VAL A 38 0.44 3.88 7.88
N PHE A 39 -0.11 3.33 6.79
CA PHE A 39 0.46 3.41 5.46
C PHE A 39 -0.61 3.76 4.45
N GLU A 40 -0.34 4.75 3.60
CA GLU A 40 -1.30 5.31 2.68
C GLU A 40 -0.66 5.58 1.32
N LEU A 41 -1.40 5.27 0.26
CA LEU A 41 -1.07 5.68 -1.09
C LEU A 41 -2.24 6.49 -1.67
N SER A 42 -1.94 7.60 -2.34
CA SER A 42 -2.92 8.48 -2.98
C SER A 42 -2.52 8.79 -4.42
N ASN A 43 -3.40 8.50 -5.38
CA ASN A 43 -3.24 8.79 -6.80
C ASN A 43 -3.54 10.27 -7.07
N GLU A 44 -2.52 11.10 -7.25
CA GLU A 44 -2.66 12.53 -7.57
C GLU A 44 -2.78 12.79 -9.09
N GLY A 45 -2.70 11.75 -9.91
CA GLY A 45 -2.91 11.81 -11.35
C GLY A 45 -2.08 10.76 -12.08
N GLY A 46 -2.59 10.21 -13.18
CA GLY A 46 -1.83 9.30 -14.05
C GLY A 46 -1.38 7.97 -13.43
N THR A 47 -1.71 7.66 -12.17
CA THR A 47 -1.40 6.35 -11.58
C THR A 47 -2.49 5.36 -11.96
N SER A 48 -2.13 4.34 -12.76
CA SER A 48 -2.99 3.18 -13.02
C SER A 48 -2.69 2.09 -12.00
N TRP A 49 -3.70 1.65 -11.27
CA TRP A 49 -3.57 0.65 -10.20
C TRP A 49 -4.91 -0.07 -9.95
N SER A 50 -4.82 -1.20 -9.26
CA SER A 50 -5.98 -1.95 -8.76
C SER A 50 -5.72 -2.37 -7.32
N LEU A 51 -6.75 -2.33 -6.48
CA LEU A 51 -6.76 -2.91 -5.14
C LEU A 51 -7.63 -4.16 -5.16
N ILE A 52 -7.08 -5.27 -4.68
CA ILE A 52 -7.82 -6.53 -4.52
C ILE A 52 -7.94 -6.78 -3.02
N VAL A 53 -9.16 -6.93 -2.53
CA VAL A 53 -9.46 -7.31 -1.15
C VAL A 53 -10.09 -8.70 -1.19
N GLU A 54 -9.48 -9.64 -0.50
CA GLU A 54 -9.97 -11.00 -0.35
C GLU A 54 -10.33 -11.23 1.11
N GLU A 55 -11.55 -11.70 1.35
CA GLU A 55 -12.04 -12.06 2.68
C GLU A 55 -11.72 -13.52 3.00
N ASP A 56 -11.77 -13.89 4.28
CA ASP A 56 -11.59 -15.28 4.74
C ASP A 56 -12.61 -16.26 4.14
N SER A 57 -13.76 -15.75 3.69
CA SER A 57 -14.77 -16.51 2.96
C SER A 57 -14.31 -16.94 1.55
N GLY A 58 -13.18 -16.41 1.07
CA GLY A 58 -12.69 -16.51 -0.30
C GLY A 58 -13.36 -15.51 -1.26
N GLN A 59 -14.27 -14.67 -0.76
CA GLN A 59 -14.89 -13.62 -1.56
C GLN A 59 -13.87 -12.54 -1.93
N LYS A 60 -13.83 -12.17 -3.21
CA LYS A 60 -12.91 -11.15 -3.75
C LYS A 60 -13.67 -9.91 -4.18
N THR A 61 -13.22 -8.76 -3.70
CA THR A 61 -13.64 -7.44 -4.18
C THR A 61 -12.45 -6.78 -4.87
N ILE A 62 -12.65 -6.34 -6.11
CA ILE A 62 -11.63 -5.69 -6.93
C ILE A 62 -12.04 -4.24 -7.15
N PHE A 63 -11.16 -3.31 -6.79
CA PHE A 63 -11.29 -1.88 -7.08
C PHE A 63 -10.26 -1.51 -8.13
N ARG A 64 -10.69 -0.96 -9.27
CA ARG A 64 -9.79 -0.55 -10.35
C ARG A 64 -9.81 0.95 -10.54
N SER A 65 -8.65 1.56 -10.78
CA SER A 65 -8.62 2.90 -11.37
C SER A 65 -8.73 2.77 -12.88
N PHE A 66 -9.87 3.19 -13.43
CA PHE A 66 -10.03 3.37 -14.86
C PHE A 66 -9.70 4.82 -15.22
N ILE A 67 -8.81 5.01 -16.19
CA ILE A 67 -8.76 6.25 -16.95
C ILE A 67 -9.85 6.11 -18.01
N ILE A 68 -10.99 6.79 -17.83
CA ILE A 68 -12.06 6.78 -18.84
C ILE A 68 -11.60 7.66 -20.00
N ALA A 69 -10.96 7.05 -21.00
CA ALA A 69 -11.05 7.51 -22.37
C ALA A 69 -12.21 6.74 -23.02
N GLY A 70 -13.44 7.15 -22.68
CA GLY A 70 -14.72 6.71 -23.27
C GLY A 70 -14.87 5.22 -23.60
N GLU A 71 -15.44 4.42 -22.67
CA GLU A 71 -16.41 3.36 -23.02
C GLU A 71 -17.06 2.76 -21.76
N GLN A 72 -18.28 2.24 -21.94
CA GLN A 72 -19.17 1.69 -20.92
C GLN A 72 -18.85 0.19 -20.71
N SER A 73 -18.68 -0.25 -19.46
CA SER A 73 -18.42 -1.67 -19.16
C SER A 73 -19.70 -2.39 -18.76
N ASP A 74 -20.06 -3.41 -19.54
CA ASP A 74 -20.95 -4.50 -19.10
C ASP A 74 -20.17 -5.48 -18.21
N LYS A 75 -20.90 -6.07 -17.26
CA LYS A 75 -20.55 -7.16 -16.29
C LYS A 75 -19.99 -6.69 -14.95
N ASN A 76 -20.75 -6.99 -13.88
CA ASN A 76 -20.39 -7.30 -12.47
C ASN A 76 -19.16 -6.64 -11.81
N GLU A 77 -18.68 -5.54 -12.34
CA GLU A 77 -17.60 -4.74 -11.79
C GLU A 77 -18.21 -3.44 -11.31
N THR A 78 -18.21 -3.22 -9.99
CA THR A 78 -18.63 -1.92 -9.46
C THR A 78 -17.60 -0.88 -9.89
N LEU A 79 -17.97 -0.11 -10.90
CA LEU A 79 -17.23 1.08 -11.35
C LEU A 79 -17.31 2.13 -10.24
N ILE A 80 -16.38 2.08 -9.28
CA ILE A 80 -16.15 3.20 -8.37
C ILE A 80 -15.29 4.20 -9.13
N HIS A 81 -15.70 5.47 -9.14
CA HIS A 81 -14.87 6.61 -9.58
C HIS A 81 -13.41 6.37 -9.18
N GLY A 82 -12.50 6.47 -10.14
CA GLY A 82 -11.17 5.83 -10.08
C GLY A 82 -10.52 5.89 -8.70
N LEU A 83 -10.05 4.72 -8.22
CA LEU A 83 -9.44 4.55 -6.90
C LEU A 83 -8.46 5.70 -6.59
N LYS A 84 -8.85 6.58 -5.67
CA LYS A 84 -8.08 7.80 -5.33
C LYS A 84 -7.03 7.53 -4.26
N ARG A 85 -7.36 6.71 -3.26
CA ARG A 85 -6.52 6.49 -2.09
C ARG A 85 -6.79 5.13 -1.47
N ILE A 86 -5.73 4.47 -1.00
CA ILE A 86 -5.80 3.31 -0.10
C ILE A 86 -5.07 3.64 1.19
N ARG A 87 -5.63 3.25 2.33
CA ARG A 87 -5.05 3.45 3.66
C ARG A 87 -5.14 2.16 4.46
N LEU A 88 -4.03 1.76 5.04
CA LEU A 88 -3.91 0.64 5.95
C LEU A 88 -3.60 1.17 7.35
N GLU A 89 -4.27 0.61 8.36
CA GLU A 89 -3.96 0.84 9.77
C GLU A 89 -3.65 -0.51 10.42
N LEU A 90 -2.48 -0.59 11.03
CA LEU A 90 -1.99 -1.78 11.70
C LEU A 90 -1.94 -1.49 13.19
N HIS A 91 -2.57 -2.36 13.98
CA HIS A 91 -2.87 -2.08 15.38
C HIS A 91 -1.99 -2.93 16.30
N GLY A 92 -0.87 -2.37 16.76
CA GLY A 92 0.03 -3.04 17.71
C GLY A 92 1.48 -3.07 17.23
N ASP A 93 2.37 -3.46 18.15
CA ASP A 93 3.82 -3.47 17.92
C ASP A 93 4.22 -4.65 17.00
N SER A 94 3.53 -5.77 17.14
CA SER A 94 3.73 -6.99 16.34
C SER A 94 3.36 -6.75 14.88
N GLU A 95 2.21 -6.13 14.62
CA GLU A 95 1.74 -5.78 13.27
C GLU A 95 2.64 -4.72 12.63
N ALA A 96 3.07 -3.72 13.39
CA ALA A 96 4.03 -2.73 12.91
C ALA A 96 5.36 -3.37 12.48
N SER A 97 5.93 -4.22 13.33
CA SER A 97 7.22 -4.87 13.09
C SER A 97 7.17 -5.79 11.87
N THR A 98 6.13 -6.62 11.78
CA THR A 98 5.93 -7.55 10.65
C THR A 98 5.65 -6.81 9.35
N PHE A 99 4.88 -5.72 9.36
CA PHE A 99 4.63 -4.92 8.17
C PHE A 99 5.88 -4.17 7.67
N ILE A 100 6.70 -3.64 8.58
CA ILE A 100 8.00 -3.05 8.20
C ILE A 100 8.89 -4.11 7.54
N ALA A 101 8.92 -5.34 8.07
CA ALA A 101 9.66 -6.43 7.45
C ALA A 101 9.10 -6.78 6.05
N ALA A 102 7.78 -6.82 5.88
CA ALA A 102 7.12 -7.07 4.60
C ALA A 102 7.46 -6.00 3.55
N LEU A 103 7.47 -4.71 3.92
CA LEU A 103 7.86 -3.62 3.02
C LEU A 103 9.33 -3.73 2.58
N LYS A 104 10.24 -4.07 3.50
CA LYS A 104 11.67 -4.30 3.19
C LYS A 104 11.85 -5.48 2.25
N PHE A 105 11.12 -6.57 2.48
CA PHE A 105 11.13 -7.73 1.59
C PHE A 105 10.64 -7.35 0.19
N ALA A 106 9.50 -6.67 0.07
CA ALA A 106 8.96 -6.24 -1.22
C ALA A 106 9.93 -5.33 -1.98
N LEU A 107 10.53 -4.34 -1.30
CA LEU A 107 11.55 -3.47 -1.90
C LEU A 107 12.70 -4.29 -2.49
N LYS A 108 13.27 -5.19 -1.71
CA LYS A 108 14.38 -6.06 -2.14
C LYS A 108 14.01 -6.90 -3.36
N VAL A 109 12.82 -7.49 -3.37
CA VAL A 109 12.31 -8.24 -4.53
C VAL A 109 12.23 -7.35 -5.78
N TYR A 110 11.69 -6.13 -5.65
CA TYR A 110 11.59 -5.20 -6.78
C TYR A 110 12.95 -4.72 -7.30
N GLU A 111 13.90 -4.44 -6.40
CA GLU A 111 15.26 -4.05 -6.78
C GLU A 111 15.94 -5.16 -7.59
N LEU A 112 15.86 -6.40 -7.11
CA LEU A 112 16.44 -7.56 -7.81
C LEU A 112 15.77 -7.82 -9.17
N GLN A 113 14.46 -7.70 -9.27
CA GLN A 113 13.72 -7.95 -10.52
C GLN A 113 13.91 -6.83 -11.55
N ARG A 114 13.98 -5.57 -11.12
CA ARG A 114 14.18 -4.42 -12.02
C ARG A 114 15.63 -4.23 -12.43
N GLN A 115 16.59 -4.69 -11.62
CA GLN A 115 18.02 -4.61 -11.90
C GLN A 115 18.70 -5.96 -11.60
N PRO A 116 18.55 -6.96 -12.48
CA PRO A 116 19.05 -8.32 -12.24
C PRO A 116 20.56 -8.41 -11.99
N SER A 117 21.33 -7.41 -12.43
CA SER A 117 22.77 -7.32 -12.18
C SER A 117 23.14 -7.24 -10.69
N LEU A 118 22.22 -6.79 -9.82
CA LEU A 118 22.40 -6.75 -8.36
C LEU A 118 22.38 -8.14 -7.69
N LEU A 119 21.97 -9.20 -8.40
CA LEU A 119 22.07 -10.58 -7.91
C LEU A 119 23.53 -11.06 -7.81
N SER A 120 24.44 -10.47 -8.58
CA SER A 120 25.87 -10.82 -8.56
C SER A 120 26.63 -10.35 -7.32
N THR A 121 26.02 -9.48 -6.49
CA THR A 121 26.63 -8.91 -5.27
C THR A 121 26.22 -9.60 -3.97
N GLY A 122 25.65 -10.81 -4.03
CA GLY A 122 25.43 -11.64 -2.84
C GLY A 122 24.22 -11.26 -1.97
N VAL A 123 23.18 -10.68 -2.58
CA VAL A 123 21.93 -10.38 -1.89
C VAL A 123 21.14 -11.69 -1.65
N ASN A 124 21.41 -12.36 -0.53
CA ASN A 124 20.56 -13.48 -0.07
C ASN A 124 19.25 -12.92 0.46
N LEU A 125 18.11 -13.39 -0.08
CA LEU A 125 16.75 -12.99 0.33
C LEU A 125 16.52 -13.18 1.83
#